data_AF-A0A7V8X5R5-F1
#
_entry.id   AF-A0A7V8X5R5-F1
#
_cell.length_a   1.000
_cell.length_b   1.000
_cell.length_c   1.000
_cell.angle_alpha   90.00
_cell.angle_beta   90.00
_cell.angle_gamma   90.00
#
_symmetry.space_group_name_H-M   'P 1'
#
loop_
_entity.id
_entity.type
_entity.pdbx_description
1 polymer ?
#
loop_
_entity_poly.entity_id
_entity_poly.type
_entity_poly.pdbx_seq_one_letter_code
_entity_poly.pdbx_strand_id
1 'polypeptide(L)'
;MRNPSVPGNARAYVGEFRNRVAMQTRQVHDPFGINPIRRSLLGASVSLSTIVLPFYISESVGSVVMLAVGWLAMAVLVFSLPILVWSLSERAYRAIYHRIHPPVDDLDISARVVNILHRHGVHTIRDVSRRDDPELLLMSNMDPRDVDALRRAVNLWRYRRWQEAGFPASGAD
;
A
#
# COMPACT_ATOMS: atom_id res chain seq x y z
N MET A 1 -54.86 10.94 19.95
CA MET A 1 -54.04 10.12 19.04
C MET A 1 -52.68 10.80 18.89
N ARG A 2 -51.61 10.21 19.46
CA ARG A 2 -50.25 10.78 19.48
C ARG A 2 -49.53 10.36 18.20
N ASN A 3 -49.04 11.33 17.44
CA ASN A 3 -48.27 11.10 16.21
C ASN A 3 -46.88 10.55 16.58
N PRO A 4 -46.46 9.35 16.15
CA PRO A 4 -45.25 8.69 16.65
C PRO A 4 -43.93 9.10 15.97
N SER A 5 -43.90 10.18 15.18
CA SER A 5 -42.80 10.46 14.24
C SER A 5 -41.81 11.55 14.66
N VAL A 6 -41.80 12.01 15.91
CA VAL A 6 -40.78 12.99 16.38
C VAL A 6 -39.89 12.34 17.43
N PRO A 7 -38.65 11.93 17.07
CA PRO A 7 -37.68 11.45 18.05
C PRO A 7 -37.29 12.62 18.98
N GLY A 8 -37.70 12.53 20.25
CA GLY A 8 -37.53 13.58 21.26
C GLY A 8 -36.10 13.82 21.76
N ASN A 9 -35.07 13.47 20.98
CA ASN A 9 -33.69 13.61 21.43
C ASN A 9 -32.75 13.92 20.25
N ALA A 10 -32.05 15.06 20.31
CA ALA A 10 -31.09 15.47 19.28
C ALA A 10 -29.99 14.42 19.03
N ARG A 11 -29.66 13.61 20.06
CA ARG A 11 -28.72 12.49 19.93
C ARG A 11 -29.23 11.38 19.02
N ALA A 12 -30.54 11.12 18.98
CA ALA A 12 -31.13 10.16 18.07
C ALA A 12 -31.07 10.66 16.63
N TYR A 13 -31.32 11.96 16.42
CA TYR A 13 -31.21 12.59 15.11
C TYR A 13 -29.78 12.55 14.56
N VAL A 14 -28.77 12.86 15.40
CA VAL A 14 -27.36 12.79 15.03
C VAL A 14 -26.91 11.35 14.77
N GLY A 15 -27.37 10.38 15.56
CA GLY A 15 -27.10 8.96 15.34
C GLY A 15 -27.68 8.46 14.01
N GLU A 16 -28.91 8.85 13.70
CA GLU A 16 -29.59 8.48 12.46
C GLU A 16 -29.00 9.17 11.23
N PHE A 17 -28.65 10.46 11.33
CA PHE A 17 -27.92 11.18 10.28
C PHE A 17 -26.54 10.56 10.03
N ARG A 18 -25.79 10.24 11.09
CA ARG A 18 -24.49 9.58 10.96
C ARG A 18 -24.62 8.20 10.32
N ASN A 19 -25.67 7.44 10.63
CA ASN A 19 -25.92 6.15 9.98
C ASN A 19 -26.30 6.32 8.50
N ARG A 20 -27.13 7.32 8.17
CA ARG A 20 -27.51 7.61 6.77
C ARG A 20 -26.32 8.12 5.95
N VAL A 21 -25.46 8.97 6.51
CA VAL A 21 -24.23 9.44 5.86
C VAL A 21 -23.21 8.30 5.72
N ALA A 22 -23.09 7.41 6.72
CA ALA A 22 -22.22 6.24 6.65
C ALA A 22 -22.71 5.18 5.64
N MET A 23 -24.03 5.02 5.45
CA MET A 23 -24.59 4.10 4.45
C MET A 23 -24.59 4.67 3.03
N GLN A 24 -24.33 5.96 2.84
CA GLN A 24 -24.37 6.62 1.53
C GLN A 24 -22.97 6.94 0.96
N THR A 25 -21.91 6.27 1.40
CA THR A 25 -20.81 5.99 0.45
C THR A 25 -21.32 4.91 -0.47
N ARG A 26 -22.01 5.32 -1.55
CA ARG A 26 -22.31 4.44 -2.68
C ARG A 26 -20.97 3.90 -3.15
N GLN A 27 -20.62 2.73 -2.66
CA GLN A 27 -19.40 2.00 -2.98
C GLN A 27 -19.58 1.58 -4.44
N VAL A 28 -19.32 2.50 -5.36
CA VAL A 28 -19.16 2.17 -6.77
C VAL A 28 -18.06 1.13 -6.75
N HIS A 29 -18.42 -0.10 -7.11
CA HIS A 29 -17.50 -1.22 -7.08
C HIS A 29 -16.41 -0.92 -8.09
N ASP A 30 -15.32 -0.31 -7.65
CA ASP A 30 -14.17 -0.02 -8.47
C ASP A 30 -13.51 -1.37 -8.82
N PRO A 31 -13.59 -1.83 -10.08
CA PRO A 31 -13.02 -3.11 -10.47
C PRO A 31 -11.49 -3.09 -10.36
N PHE A 32 -10.84 -1.94 -10.19
CA PHE A 32 -9.39 -1.84 -9.98
C PHE A 32 -8.99 -1.62 -8.51
N GLY A 33 -9.94 -1.40 -7.59
CA GLY A 33 -9.66 -1.13 -6.18
C GLY A 33 -9.05 -2.31 -5.42
N ILE A 34 -9.20 -3.54 -5.92
CA ILE A 34 -8.63 -4.77 -5.33
C ILE A 34 -7.56 -5.32 -6.28
N ASN A 35 -6.28 -5.21 -5.90
CA ASN A 35 -5.12 -5.63 -6.68
C ASN A 35 -5.02 -4.96 -8.08
N PRO A 36 -4.84 -3.62 -8.13
CA PRO A 36 -4.87 -2.84 -9.36
C PRO A 36 -3.86 -3.34 -10.41
N ILE A 37 -2.66 -3.75 -9.99
CA ILE A 37 -1.61 -4.26 -10.88
C ILE A 37 -2.07 -5.53 -11.60
N ARG A 38 -2.61 -6.51 -10.87
CA ARG A 38 -3.00 -7.79 -11.46
C ARG A 38 -4.18 -7.63 -12.42
N ARG A 39 -5.18 -6.82 -12.04
CA ARG A 39 -6.38 -6.61 -12.85
C ARG A 39 -6.11 -5.74 -14.08
N SER A 40 -5.31 -4.68 -13.95
CA SER A 40 -4.88 -3.87 -15.11
C SER A 40 -3.98 -4.67 -16.06
N LEU A 41 -3.09 -5.51 -15.54
CA LEU A 41 -2.23 -6.38 -16.36
C LEU A 41 -3.04 -7.44 -17.13
N LEU A 42 -4.05 -8.05 -16.49
CA LEU A 42 -4.97 -8.96 -17.17
C LEU A 42 -5.79 -8.24 -18.26
N GLY A 43 -6.31 -7.05 -17.97
CA GLY A 43 -7.02 -6.25 -18.97
C GLY A 43 -6.14 -5.91 -20.17
N ALA A 44 -4.92 -5.41 -19.90
CA ALA A 44 -3.96 -5.06 -20.94
C ALA A 44 -3.53 -6.28 -21.76
N SER A 45 -3.26 -7.43 -21.13
CA SER A 45 -2.82 -8.64 -21.84
C SER A 45 -3.91 -9.25 -22.70
N VAL A 46 -5.15 -9.31 -22.20
CA VAL A 46 -6.31 -9.81 -22.98
C VAL A 46 -6.60 -8.87 -24.14
N SER A 47 -6.64 -7.56 -23.91
CA SER A 47 -6.84 -6.58 -24.99
C SER A 47 -5.74 -6.66 -26.05
N LEU A 48 -4.48 -6.72 -25.64
CA LEU A 48 -3.35 -6.85 -26.57
C LEU A 48 -3.42 -8.16 -27.36
N SER A 49 -3.78 -9.26 -26.73
CA SER A 49 -3.95 -10.56 -27.40
C SER A 49 -5.08 -10.51 -28.43
N THR A 50 -6.22 -9.90 -28.09
CA THR A 50 -7.36 -9.72 -29.01
C THR A 50 -6.97 -8.84 -30.22
N ILE A 51 -6.07 -7.88 -30.04
CA ILE A 51 -5.61 -7.00 -31.12
C ILE A 51 -4.55 -7.69 -31.99
N VAL A 52 -3.58 -8.38 -31.39
CA VAL A 52 -2.38 -8.85 -32.10
C VAL A 52 -2.58 -10.26 -32.69
N LEU A 53 -3.18 -11.18 -31.94
CA LEU A 53 -3.27 -12.59 -32.31
C LEU A 53 -4.02 -12.82 -33.65
N PRO A 54 -5.14 -12.13 -33.95
CA PRO A 54 -5.84 -12.31 -35.22
C PRO A 54 -5.00 -11.97 -36.46
N PHE A 55 -4.09 -10.98 -36.39
CA PHE A 55 -3.22 -10.60 -37.50
C PHE A 55 -2.12 -11.62 -37.77
N TYR A 56 -1.73 -12.41 -36.76
CA TYR A 56 -0.82 -13.54 -36.96
C TYR A 56 -1.47 -14.73 -37.66
N ILE A 57 -2.80 -14.84 -37.63
CA ILE A 57 -3.54 -15.92 -38.29
C ILE A 57 -3.79 -15.55 -39.75
N SER A 58 -4.39 -14.37 -40.00
CA SER A 58 -4.52 -13.81 -41.35
C SER A 58 -4.95 -12.34 -41.29
N GLU A 59 -4.61 -11.58 -42.33
CA GLU A 59 -4.98 -10.16 -42.43
C GLU A 59 -6.50 -9.95 -42.53
N SER A 60 -7.20 -10.85 -43.21
CA SER A 60 -8.67 -10.81 -43.33
C SER A 60 -9.37 -11.07 -41.99
N VAL A 61 -8.91 -12.05 -41.21
CA VAL A 61 -9.45 -12.30 -39.86
C VAL A 61 -9.09 -11.15 -38.93
N GLY A 62 -7.87 -10.62 -39.02
CA GLY A 62 -7.43 -9.46 -38.22
C GLY A 62 -8.31 -8.24 -38.41
N SER A 63 -8.58 -7.86 -39.65
CA SER A 63 -9.45 -6.72 -39.97
C SER A 63 -10.90 -6.91 -39.49
N VAL A 64 -11.48 -8.11 -39.68
CA VAL A 64 -12.84 -8.43 -39.20
C VAL A 64 -12.93 -8.34 -37.67
N VAL A 65 -11.97 -8.92 -36.94
CA VAL A 65 -11.95 -8.86 -35.47
C VAL A 65 -11.75 -7.44 -34.97
N MET A 66 -10.90 -6.65 -35.64
CA MET A 66 -10.66 -5.26 -35.29
C MET A 66 -11.92 -4.41 -35.42
N LEU A 67 -12.68 -4.58 -36.51
CA LEU A 67 -13.94 -3.88 -36.74
C LEU A 67 -15.05 -4.32 -35.77
N ALA A 68 -15.13 -5.61 -35.44
CA ALA A 68 -16.17 -6.15 -34.58
C ALA A 68 -15.95 -5.82 -33.09
N VAL A 69 -14.76 -6.13 -32.55
CA VAL A 69 -14.47 -6.10 -31.11
C VAL A 69 -13.19 -5.33 -30.78
N GLY A 70 -12.34 -5.04 -31.77
CA GLY A 70 -11.06 -4.35 -31.56
C GLY A 70 -11.19 -2.96 -30.93
N TRP A 71 -12.25 -2.21 -31.24
CA TRP A 71 -12.49 -0.91 -30.63
C TRP A 71 -12.73 -1.00 -29.10
N LEU A 72 -13.43 -2.04 -28.65
CA LEU A 72 -13.66 -2.31 -27.23
C LEU A 72 -12.35 -2.71 -26.54
N ALA A 73 -11.55 -3.57 -27.18
CA ALA A 73 -10.24 -3.97 -26.70
C ALA A 73 -9.31 -2.76 -26.54
N MET A 74 -9.31 -1.85 -27.52
CA MET A 74 -8.56 -0.58 -27.48
C MET A 74 -9.04 0.32 -26.33
N ALA A 75 -10.34 0.46 -26.12
CA ALA A 75 -10.87 1.25 -25.00
C ALA A 75 -10.38 0.70 -23.65
N VAL A 76 -10.48 -0.62 -23.44
CA VAL A 76 -9.98 -1.27 -22.21
C VAL A 76 -8.47 -1.08 -22.05
N LEU A 77 -7.71 -1.13 -23.16
CA LEU A 77 -6.26 -0.93 -23.15
C LEU A 77 -5.89 0.51 -22.74
N VAL A 78 -6.60 1.51 -23.29
CA VAL A 78 -6.40 2.93 -22.97
C VAL A 78 -6.71 3.23 -21.51
N PHE A 79 -7.69 2.57 -20.89
CA PHE A 79 -7.96 2.74 -19.46
C PHE A 79 -7.02 1.94 -18.55
N SER A 80 -6.61 0.75 -18.97
CA SER A 80 -5.76 -0.12 -18.15
C SER A 80 -4.30 0.34 -18.12
N LEU A 81 -3.76 0.90 -19.20
CA LEU A 81 -2.36 1.35 -19.26
C LEU A 81 -2.02 2.43 -18.22
N PRO A 82 -2.77 3.56 -18.10
CA PRO A 82 -2.48 4.58 -17.10
C PRO A 82 -2.56 4.04 -15.67
N ILE A 83 -3.54 3.18 -15.38
CA ILE A 83 -3.70 2.54 -14.07
C ILE A 83 -2.52 1.61 -13.78
N LEU A 84 -2.08 0.84 -14.78
CA LEU A 84 -0.91 -0.05 -14.66
C LEU A 84 0.35 0.77 -14.41
N VAL A 85 0.58 1.83 -15.19
CA VAL A 85 1.74 2.72 -15.03
C VAL A 85 1.74 3.37 -13.66
N TRP A 86 0.60 3.91 -13.22
CA TRP A 86 0.48 4.55 -11.91
C TRP A 86 0.73 3.56 -10.77
N SER A 87 0.07 2.40 -10.80
CA SER A 87 0.20 1.38 -9.74
C SER A 87 1.58 0.75 -9.69
N LEU A 88 2.23 0.57 -10.85
CA LEU A 88 3.61 0.11 -10.93
C LEU A 88 4.57 1.17 -10.38
N SER A 89 4.33 2.45 -10.72
CA SER A 89 5.13 3.58 -10.22
C SER A 89 5.02 3.71 -8.70
N GLU A 90 3.82 3.58 -8.13
CA GLU A 90 3.62 3.63 -6.69
C GLU A 90 4.33 2.46 -5.99
N ARG A 91 4.23 1.24 -6.54
CA ARG A 91 4.92 0.08 -5.98
C ARG A 91 6.43 0.21 -6.11
N ALA A 92 6.94 0.72 -7.23
CA ALA A 92 8.35 1.01 -7.43
C ALA A 92 8.82 2.09 -6.46
N TYR A 93 8.06 3.17 -6.30
CA TYR A 93 8.34 4.24 -5.35
C TYR A 93 8.40 3.71 -3.93
N ARG A 94 7.42 2.92 -3.48
CA ARG A 94 7.45 2.29 -2.14
C ARG A 94 8.63 1.34 -1.99
N ALA A 95 8.94 0.52 -2.99
CA ALA A 95 10.07 -0.39 -2.94
C ALA A 95 11.42 0.36 -2.84
N ILE A 96 11.59 1.42 -3.63
CA ILE A 96 12.77 2.30 -3.58
C ILE A 96 12.81 3.02 -2.23
N TYR A 97 11.68 3.57 -1.77
CA TYR A 97 11.58 4.26 -0.51
C TYR A 97 11.93 3.33 0.66
N HIS A 98 11.38 2.12 0.73
CA HIS A 98 11.72 1.14 1.77
C HIS A 98 13.18 0.68 1.70
N ARG A 99 13.77 0.63 0.51
CA ARG A 99 15.20 0.34 0.36
C ARG A 99 16.09 1.45 0.93
N ILE A 100 15.66 2.70 0.84
CA ILE A 100 16.40 3.88 1.33
C ILE A 100 16.07 4.16 2.82
N HIS A 101 14.81 3.97 3.21
CA HIS A 101 14.21 4.24 4.50
C HIS A 101 13.49 2.99 5.01
N PRO A 102 14.23 2.00 5.53
CA PRO A 102 13.64 0.77 6.04
C PRO A 102 12.67 1.12 7.18
N PRO A 103 11.42 0.62 7.14
CA PRO A 103 10.39 0.93 8.11
C PRO A 103 10.69 0.27 9.45
N VAL A 104 10.16 0.83 10.54
CA VAL A 104 10.27 0.19 11.86
C VAL A 104 9.51 -1.13 11.95
N ASP A 105 8.56 -1.36 11.05
CA ASP A 105 7.78 -2.60 10.98
C ASP A 105 8.63 -3.81 10.54
N ASP A 106 9.78 -3.58 9.91
CA ASP A 106 10.74 -4.64 9.54
C ASP A 106 11.62 -5.08 10.73
N LEU A 107 11.60 -4.33 11.84
CA LEU A 107 12.20 -4.75 13.09
C LEU A 107 11.27 -5.79 13.73
N ASP A 108 11.81 -6.94 14.09
CA ASP A 108 11.09 -8.01 14.81
C ASP A 108 10.86 -7.62 16.29
N ILE A 109 10.07 -6.56 16.49
CA ILE A 109 9.70 -5.97 17.78
C ILE A 109 8.20 -6.14 18.02
N SER A 110 7.77 -5.96 19.26
CA SER A 110 6.36 -6.12 19.61
C SER A 110 5.48 -5.07 18.92
N ALA A 111 4.27 -5.47 18.51
CA ALA A 111 3.29 -4.57 17.88
C ALA A 111 2.94 -3.35 18.75
N ARG A 112 3.07 -3.48 20.09
CA ARG A 112 2.92 -2.37 21.03
C ARG A 112 4.00 -1.30 20.79
N VAL A 113 5.27 -1.70 20.75
CA VAL A 113 6.40 -0.78 20.57
C VAL A 113 6.35 -0.10 19.21
N VAL A 114 5.99 -0.86 18.16
CA VAL A 114 5.74 -0.32 16.82
C VAL A 114 4.68 0.79 16.87
N ASN A 115 3.54 0.55 17.52
CA ASN A 115 2.48 1.54 17.63
C ASN A 115 2.90 2.80 18.42
N ILE A 116 3.73 2.64 19.47
CA ILE A 116 4.30 3.78 20.21
C ILE A 116 5.19 4.60 19.28
N LEU A 117 6.09 3.96 18.52
CA LEU A 117 6.97 4.63 17.56
C LEU A 117 6.16 5.42 16.51
N HIS A 118 5.14 4.79 15.90
CA HIS A 118 4.27 5.46 14.92
C HIS A 118 3.53 6.66 15.51
N ARG A 119 3.04 6.59 16.76
CA ARG A 119 2.39 7.72 17.44
C ARG A 119 3.31 8.91 17.65
N HIS A 120 4.62 8.65 17.81
CA HIS A 120 5.64 9.67 17.98
C HIS A 120 6.36 10.07 16.67
N GLY A 121 5.78 9.70 15.52
CA GLY A 121 6.27 10.04 14.19
C GLY A 121 7.55 9.31 13.78
N VAL A 122 7.88 8.21 14.47
CA VAL A 122 9.06 7.39 14.17
C VAL A 122 8.64 6.23 13.28
N HIS A 123 8.91 6.38 11.98
CA HIS A 123 8.48 5.42 10.97
C HIS A 123 9.64 4.61 10.38
N THR A 124 10.88 5.04 10.57
CA THR A 124 12.06 4.40 9.95
C THR A 124 13.09 3.95 10.97
N ILE A 125 13.83 2.87 10.66
CA ILE A 125 14.95 2.37 11.49
C ILE A 125 16.03 3.46 11.66
N ARG A 126 16.20 4.32 10.63
CA ARG A 126 17.15 5.44 10.69
C ARG A 126 16.74 6.48 11.73
N ASP A 127 15.44 6.78 11.83
CA ASP A 127 14.94 7.74 12.80
C ASP A 127 15.09 7.21 14.23
N VAL A 128 14.85 5.91 14.45
CA VAL A 128 15.15 5.23 15.73
C VAL A 128 16.64 5.31 16.05
N SER A 129 17.50 5.09 15.05
CA SER A 129 18.96 5.08 15.25
C SER A 129 19.55 6.45 15.57
N ARG A 130 18.83 7.54 15.24
CA ARG A 130 19.25 8.93 15.49
C ARG A 130 18.86 9.45 16.87
N ARG A 131 17.81 8.87 17.48
CA ARG A 131 17.33 9.28 18.79
C ARG A 131 18.14 8.58 19.87
N ASP A 132 18.41 9.28 20.96
CA ASP A 132 19.09 8.74 22.13
C ASP A 132 18.10 7.98 23.04
N ASP A 133 18.62 7.06 23.87
CA ASP A 133 17.82 6.30 24.83
C ASP A 133 16.91 7.17 25.72
N PRO A 134 17.39 8.30 26.30
CA PRO A 134 16.51 9.21 27.05
C PRO A 134 15.36 9.78 26.20
N GLU A 135 15.59 10.10 24.92
CA GLU A 135 14.52 10.60 24.04
C GLU A 135 13.47 9.52 23.75
N LEU A 136 13.89 8.27 23.64
CA LEU A 136 12.98 7.13 23.48
C LEU A 136 12.16 6.89 24.75
N LEU A 137 12.76 7.05 25.93
CA LEU A 137 12.07 6.92 27.22
C LEU A 137 11.07 8.04 27.50
N LEU A 138 11.22 9.21 26.86
CA LEU A 138 10.24 10.29 26.92
C LEU A 138 8.96 10.00 26.12
N MET A 139 8.94 8.94 25.30
CA MET A 139 7.75 8.50 24.58
C MET A 139 6.71 7.92 25.56
N SER A 140 5.45 8.32 25.38
CA SER A 140 4.38 7.90 26.28
C SER A 140 4.17 6.38 26.19
N ASN A 141 4.23 5.71 27.34
CA ASN A 141 4.10 4.25 27.50
C ASN A 141 5.31 3.43 27.01
N MET A 142 6.47 4.05 26.86
CA MET A 142 7.72 3.34 26.58
C MET A 142 8.39 2.91 27.89
N ASP A 143 8.66 1.61 28.01
CA ASP A 143 9.38 1.05 29.17
C ASP A 143 10.88 0.87 28.86
N PRO A 144 11.79 0.88 29.84
CA PRO A 144 13.22 0.63 29.61
C PRO A 144 13.51 -0.69 28.89
N ARG A 145 12.72 -1.73 29.18
CA ARG A 145 12.80 -3.03 28.50
C ARG A 145 12.45 -2.93 27.01
N ASP A 146 11.52 -2.04 26.66
CA ASP A 146 11.13 -1.82 25.27
C ASP A 146 12.27 -1.13 24.50
N VAL A 147 12.96 -0.18 25.13
CA VAL A 147 14.14 0.48 24.57
C VAL A 147 15.29 -0.52 24.36
N ASP A 148 15.58 -1.37 25.34
CA ASP A 148 16.59 -2.42 25.22
C ASP A 148 16.27 -3.40 24.06
N ALA A 149 15.01 -3.83 23.97
CA ALA A 149 14.54 -4.71 22.90
C ALA A 149 14.66 -4.02 21.52
N LEU A 150 14.29 -2.75 21.43
CA LEU A 150 14.41 -1.94 20.22
C LEU A 150 15.87 -1.80 19.78
N ARG A 151 16.79 -1.47 20.71
CA ARG A 151 18.22 -1.37 20.42
C ARG A 151 18.81 -2.68 19.95
N ARG A 152 18.44 -3.79 20.61
CA ARG A 152 18.83 -5.13 20.18
C ARG A 152 18.35 -5.43 18.76
N ALA A 153 17.09 -5.14 18.45
CA ALA A 153 16.53 -5.37 17.12
C ALA A 153 17.25 -4.54 16.05
N VAL A 154 17.55 -3.26 16.33
CA VAL A 154 18.31 -2.38 15.42
C VAL A 154 19.72 -2.92 15.17
N ASN A 155 20.41 -3.39 16.20
CA ASN A 155 21.75 -3.97 16.08
C ASN A 155 21.73 -5.27 15.27
N LEU A 156 20.76 -6.17 15.51
CA LEU A 156 20.57 -7.39 14.74
C LEU A 156 20.29 -7.09 13.26
N TRP A 157 19.43 -6.11 12.99
CA TRP A 157 19.15 -5.66 11.63
C TRP A 157 20.41 -5.14 10.93
N ARG A 158 21.20 -4.29 11.61
CA ARG A 158 22.46 -3.75 11.08
C ARG A 158 23.46 -4.87 10.77
N TYR A 159 23.57 -5.83 11.67
CA TYR A 159 24.45 -6.99 11.49
C TYR A 159 24.02 -7.84 10.28
N ARG A 160 22.72 -8.10 10.12
CA ARG A 160 22.18 -8.86 8.98
C ARG A 160 22.48 -8.13 7.65
N ARG A 161 22.27 -6.81 7.60
CA ARG A 161 22.63 -5.96 6.45
C ARG A 161 24.13 -5.94 6.15
N TRP A 162 24.97 -5.98 7.18
CA TRP A 162 26.42 -6.07 7.03
C TRP A 162 26.86 -7.42 6.46
N GLN A 163 26.23 -8.52 6.89
CA GLN A 163 26.47 -9.85 6.32
C GLN A 163 26.04 -9.93 4.85
N GLU A 164 24.85 -9.39 4.51
CA GLU A 164 24.32 -9.36 3.14
C GLU A 164 25.18 -8.52 2.18
N ALA A 165 25.85 -7.48 2.67
CA ALA A 165 26.74 -6.64 1.88
C ALA A 165 28.04 -7.36 1.47
N GLY A 166 28.29 -8.57 2.00
CA GLY A 166 29.58 -9.24 1.94
C GLY A 166 30.56 -8.55 2.88
N PHE A 167 31.26 -9.34 3.70
CA PHE A 167 32.33 -8.81 4.54
C PHE A 167 33.29 -7.99 3.66
N PRO A 168 33.51 -6.69 3.91
CA PRO A 168 34.54 -5.97 3.18
C PRO A 168 35.86 -6.68 3.46
N ALA A 169 36.52 -7.18 2.41
CA ALA A 169 37.80 -7.90 2.52
C ALA A 169 38.98 -6.98 2.94
N SER A 170 38.70 -5.75 3.39
CA SER A 170 39.69 -4.84 3.94
C SER A 170 39.43 -4.66 5.43
N GLY A 171 40.09 -5.50 6.23
CA GLY A 171 40.63 -5.01 7.49
C GLY A 171 41.69 -3.97 7.13
N ALA A 172 41.34 -2.70 7.23
CA ALA A 172 42.30 -1.61 7.21
C ALA A 172 42.02 -0.77 8.43
N ASP A 173 42.94 -0.92 9.39
CA ASP A 173 43.12 -0.05 10.55
C ASP A 173 43.23 1.43 10.15
#